data_AF-C0FZL3-F1
#
_entry.id   AF-C0FZL3-F1
#
_cell.length_a   1.000
_cell.length_b   1.000
_cell.length_c   1.000
_cell.angle_alpha   90.00
_cell.angle_beta   90.00
_cell.angle_gamma   90.00
#
_symmetry.space_group_name_H-M   'P 1'
#
loop_
_entity.id
_entity.type
_entity.pdbx_description
1 polymer ?
#
loop_
_entity_poly.entity_id
_entity_poly.type
_entity_poly.pdbx_seq_one_letter_code
_entity_poly.pdbx_strand_id
1 'polypeptide(L)'
;MLDLTRIDLATAEDQNYEIDRWAKLFKAKTWEELRMIAKNNPDLLQASNDLYTVNADEIIRQQARARADAEFWERNKNAKIKQLEDTIIEQDNTIAENQKLLAEKDAELLRLQKELAKLKQL
;
A
#
# COMPACT_ATOMS: atom_id res chain seq x y z
N MET A 1 -41.35 17.05 7.34
CA MET A 1 -40.33 16.14 6.80
C MET A 1 -39.14 16.17 7.74
N LEU A 2 -38.82 15.04 8.37
CA LEU A 2 -37.76 14.92 9.37
C LEU A 2 -36.36 15.13 8.76
N ASP A 3 -35.53 15.92 9.44
CA ASP A 3 -34.10 16.11 9.12
C ASP A 3 -33.24 15.21 10.02
N LEU A 4 -32.31 14.45 9.43
CA LEU A 4 -31.38 13.59 10.17
C LEU A 4 -30.54 14.38 11.19
N THR A 5 -30.30 15.68 10.99
CA THR A 5 -29.56 16.53 11.92
C THR A 5 -30.38 16.97 13.14
N ARG A 6 -31.72 16.96 13.05
CA ARG A 6 -32.65 17.42 14.09
C ARG A 6 -33.76 16.42 14.39
N ILE A 7 -33.38 15.20 14.76
CA ILE A 7 -34.32 14.11 15.11
C ILE A 7 -35.15 14.48 16.35
N ASP A 8 -34.63 15.34 17.21
CA ASP A 8 -35.29 15.90 18.40
C ASP A 8 -36.55 16.72 18.08
N LEU A 9 -36.69 17.19 16.83
CA LEU A 9 -37.87 17.94 16.37
C LEU A 9 -38.91 17.07 15.65
N ALA A 10 -38.83 15.74 15.78
CA ALA A 10 -39.78 14.82 15.17
C ALA A 10 -41.23 15.15 15.56
N THR A 11 -42.09 15.32 14.55
CA THR A 11 -43.52 15.57 14.77
C THR A 11 -44.23 14.30 15.23
N ALA A 12 -45.44 14.44 15.75
CA ALA A 12 -46.28 13.28 16.12
C ALA A 12 -46.57 12.38 14.91
N GLU A 13 -46.68 12.96 13.71
CA GLU A 13 -46.83 12.20 12.46
C GLU A 13 -45.55 11.42 12.12
N ASP A 14 -44.37 12.03 12.26
CA ASP A 14 -43.09 11.34 12.02
C ASP A 14 -42.90 10.15 12.99
N GLN A 15 -43.31 10.31 14.25
CA GLN A 15 -43.27 9.24 15.25
C GLN A 15 -44.29 8.13 14.95
N ASN A 16 -45.47 8.47 14.46
CA ASN A 16 -46.50 7.51 14.07
C ASN A 16 -46.06 6.60 12.92
N TYR A 17 -45.20 7.12 12.02
CA TYR A 17 -44.57 6.35 10.95
C TYR A 17 -43.15 5.85 11.29
N GLU A 18 -42.72 5.97 12.55
CA GLU A 18 -41.39 5.60 13.05
C GLU A 18 -40.20 6.22 12.28
N ILE A 19 -40.40 7.35 11.60
CA ILE A 19 -39.37 8.03 10.79
C ILE A 19 -38.20 8.49 11.68
N ASP A 20 -38.49 8.88 12.93
CA ASP A 20 -37.46 9.24 13.92
C ASP A 20 -36.56 8.04 14.29
N ARG A 21 -37.12 6.83 14.24
CA ARG A 21 -36.41 5.59 14.55
C ARG A 21 -35.52 5.15 13.39
N TRP A 22 -35.99 5.28 12.16
CA TRP A 22 -35.16 5.14 10.96
C TRP A 22 -34.01 6.15 10.94
N ALA A 23 -34.26 7.41 11.32
CA ALA A 23 -33.21 8.42 11.42
C ALA A 23 -32.14 8.08 12.47
N LYS A 24 -32.54 7.52 13.62
CA LYS A 24 -31.61 7.00 14.63
C LYS A 24 -30.80 5.81 14.09
N LEU A 25 -31.41 4.90 13.33
CA LEU A 25 -30.74 3.76 12.71
C LEU A 25 -29.58 4.21 11.80
N PHE A 26 -29.83 5.20 10.91
CA PHE A 26 -28.80 5.74 10.01
C PHE A 26 -27.70 6.54 10.73
N LYS A 27 -27.96 7.02 11.95
CA LYS A 27 -26.97 7.72 12.78
C LYS A 27 -26.18 6.81 13.72
N ALA A 28 -26.56 5.54 13.86
CA ALA A 28 -25.86 4.60 14.72
C ALA A 28 -24.40 4.45 14.27
N LYS A 29 -23.46 4.46 15.23
CA LYS A 29 -22.02 4.36 14.94
C LYS A 29 -21.48 2.95 15.15
N THR A 30 -22.24 2.12 15.86
CA THR A 30 -21.86 0.74 16.16
C THR A 30 -22.97 -0.23 15.79
N TRP A 31 -22.59 -1.48 15.50
CA TRP A 31 -23.55 -2.55 15.22
C TRP A 31 -24.47 -2.86 16.40
N GLU A 32 -23.99 -2.65 17.62
CA GLU A 32 -24.77 -2.85 18.83
C GLU A 32 -25.87 -1.79 18.95
N GLU A 33 -25.55 -0.51 18.73
CA GLU A 33 -26.54 0.57 18.67
C GLU A 33 -27.58 0.32 17.57
N LEU A 34 -27.12 -0.11 16.39
CA LEU A 34 -27.97 -0.38 15.25
C LEU A 34 -28.96 -1.53 15.55
N ARG A 35 -28.48 -2.63 16.17
CA ARG A 35 -29.34 -3.74 16.62
C ARG A 35 -30.31 -3.33 17.74
N MET A 36 -29.87 -2.50 18.68
CA MET A 36 -30.72 -2.01 19.76
C MET A 36 -31.88 -1.16 19.25
N ILE A 37 -31.64 -0.31 18.24
CA ILE A 37 -32.68 0.50 17.60
C ILE A 37 -33.68 -0.39 16.84
N ALA A 38 -33.17 -1.41 16.14
CA ALA A 38 -33.96 -2.31 15.31
C ALA A 38 -34.73 -3.40 16.07
N LYS A 39 -34.36 -3.70 17.34
CA LYS A 39 -34.82 -4.87 18.11
C LYS A 39 -36.34 -5.16 18.10
N ASN A 40 -37.16 -4.11 18.09
CA ASN A 40 -38.63 -4.23 18.17
C ASN A 40 -39.34 -3.79 16.87
N ASN A 41 -38.65 -3.70 15.74
CA ASN A 41 -39.26 -3.41 14.44
C ASN A 41 -38.68 -4.38 13.38
N PRO A 42 -39.50 -5.29 12.82
CA PRO A 42 -39.05 -6.29 11.86
C PRO A 42 -38.38 -5.71 10.61
N ASP A 43 -38.89 -4.60 10.09
CA ASP A 43 -38.35 -3.95 8.88
C ASP A 43 -36.98 -3.31 9.15
N LEU A 44 -36.84 -2.65 10.31
CA LEU A 44 -35.56 -2.11 10.76
C LEU A 44 -34.54 -3.23 11.04
N LEU A 45 -35.00 -4.37 11.56
CA LEU A 45 -34.13 -5.52 11.83
C LEU A 45 -33.65 -6.18 10.55
N GLN A 46 -34.53 -6.31 9.55
CA GLN A 46 -34.16 -6.79 8.23
C GLN A 46 -33.13 -5.85 7.57
N ALA A 47 -33.39 -4.54 7.55
CA ALA A 47 -32.47 -3.55 7.00
C ALA A 47 -31.10 -3.55 7.71
N SER A 48 -31.08 -3.70 9.05
CA SER A 48 -29.87 -3.85 9.84
C SER A 48 -29.03 -5.06 9.42
N ASN A 49 -29.68 -6.20 9.17
CA ASN A 49 -28.99 -7.44 8.80
C ASN A 49 -28.45 -7.36 7.37
N ASP A 50 -29.20 -6.76 6.46
CA ASP A 50 -28.76 -6.56 5.07
C ASP A 50 -27.54 -5.63 5.01
N LEU A 51 -27.55 -4.53 5.79
CA LEU A 51 -26.38 -3.65 5.94
C LEU A 51 -25.16 -4.39 6.50
N TYR A 52 -25.37 -5.29 7.47
CA TYR A 52 -24.29 -6.09 8.04
C TYR A 52 -23.64 -7.01 7.00
N THR A 53 -24.44 -7.73 6.23
CA THR A 53 -23.95 -8.62 5.17
C THR A 53 -23.20 -7.84 4.09
N VAL A 54 -23.77 -6.74 3.60
CA VAL A 54 -23.14 -5.92 2.55
C VAL A 54 -21.83 -5.28 3.04
N ASN A 55 -21.78 -4.78 4.28
CA ASN A 55 -20.58 -4.17 4.83
C ASN A 55 -19.49 -5.22 5.14
N ALA A 56 -19.88 -6.42 5.63
CA ALA A 56 -18.94 -7.52 5.82
C ALA A 56 -18.28 -7.91 4.49
N ASP A 57 -19.05 -8.05 3.42
CA ASP A 57 -18.53 -8.34 2.08
C ASP A 57 -17.63 -7.20 1.57
N GLU A 58 -18.00 -5.94 1.81
CA GLU A 58 -17.21 -4.79 1.36
C GLU A 58 -15.86 -4.71 2.09
N ILE A 59 -15.83 -4.95 3.41
CA ILE A 59 -14.60 -5.02 4.19
C ILE A 59 -13.68 -6.13 3.66
N ILE A 60 -14.24 -7.32 3.41
CA ILE A 60 -13.49 -8.45 2.87
C ILE A 60 -12.93 -8.10 1.48
N ARG A 61 -13.73 -7.47 0.61
CA ARG A 61 -13.27 -6.99 -0.71
C ARG A 61 -12.13 -5.98 -0.59
N GLN A 62 -12.24 -5.01 0.32
CA GLN A 62 -11.19 -4.01 0.52
C GLN A 62 -9.89 -4.65 1.06
N GLN A 63 -10.00 -5.58 2.00
CA GLN A 63 -8.84 -6.33 2.49
C GLN A 63 -8.19 -7.16 1.38
N ALA A 64 -8.98 -7.80 0.52
CA ALA A 64 -8.46 -8.55 -0.62
C ALA A 64 -7.72 -7.64 -1.62
N ARG A 65 -8.26 -6.46 -1.91
CA ARG A 65 -7.59 -5.44 -2.75
C ARG A 65 -6.28 -4.96 -2.13
N ALA A 66 -6.30 -4.59 -0.85
CA ALA A 66 -5.11 -4.15 -0.13
C ALA A 66 -4.02 -5.22 -0.11
N ARG A 67 -4.39 -6.50 0.01
CA ARG A 67 -3.44 -7.62 -0.08
C ARG A 67 -2.85 -7.74 -1.49
N ALA A 68 -3.70 -7.71 -2.53
CA ALA A 68 -3.23 -7.79 -3.92
C ALA A 68 -2.29 -6.63 -4.28
N ASP A 69 -2.60 -5.42 -3.82
CA ASP A 69 -1.74 -4.25 -4.01
C ASP A 69 -0.40 -4.41 -3.29
N ALA A 70 -0.42 -4.88 -2.04
CA ALA A 70 0.81 -5.14 -1.29
C ALA A 70 1.71 -6.16 -1.99
N GLU A 71 1.14 -7.28 -2.45
CA GLU A 71 1.86 -8.31 -3.22
C GLU A 71 2.43 -7.75 -4.53
N PHE A 72 1.66 -6.91 -5.23
CA PHE A 72 2.12 -6.26 -6.46
C PHE A 72 3.33 -5.35 -6.18
N TRP A 73 3.25 -4.50 -5.17
CA TRP A 73 4.34 -3.59 -4.79
C TRP A 73 5.57 -4.34 -4.31
N GLU A 74 5.40 -5.42 -3.57
CA GLU A 74 6.50 -6.27 -3.12
C GLU A 74 7.22 -6.92 -4.30
N ARG A 75 6.48 -7.53 -5.23
CA ARG A 75 7.05 -8.12 -6.45
C ARG A 75 7.84 -7.10 -7.27
N ASN A 76 7.29 -5.91 -7.45
CA ASN A 76 7.95 -4.84 -8.21
C ASN A 76 9.25 -4.39 -7.53
N LYS A 77 9.22 -4.16 -6.22
CA LYS A 77 10.42 -3.83 -5.44
C LYS A 77 11.48 -4.92 -5.54
N ASN A 78 11.11 -6.19 -5.37
CA ASN A 78 12.04 -7.31 -5.44
C ASN A 78 12.65 -7.45 -6.85
N ALA A 79 11.86 -7.26 -7.90
CA ALA A 79 12.36 -7.24 -9.27
C ALA A 79 13.38 -6.09 -9.48
N LYS A 80 13.11 -4.90 -8.92
CA LYS A 80 14.02 -3.76 -9.01
C LYS A 80 15.32 -4.00 -8.24
N ILE A 81 15.24 -4.59 -7.04
CA ILE A 81 16.42 -4.98 -6.24
C ILE A 81 17.29 -5.93 -7.05
N LYS A 82 16.69 -6.99 -7.60
CA LYS A 82 17.44 -7.97 -8.41
C LYS A 82 18.15 -7.32 -9.60
N GLN A 83 17.49 -6.41 -10.32
CA GLN A 83 18.14 -5.67 -11.41
C GLN A 83 19.33 -4.84 -10.95
N LEU A 84 19.22 -4.20 -9.77
CA LEU A 84 20.32 -3.42 -9.20
C LEU A 84 21.48 -4.33 -8.76
N GLU A 85 21.18 -5.48 -8.16
CA GLU A 85 22.18 -6.49 -7.79
C GLU A 85 22.94 -7.01 -9.02
N ASP A 86 22.22 -7.36 -10.09
CA ASP A 86 22.82 -7.80 -11.35
C ASP A 86 23.74 -6.70 -11.95
N THR A 87 23.30 -5.44 -11.89
CA THR A 87 24.09 -4.28 -12.36
C THR A 87 25.36 -4.09 -11.52
N ILE A 88 25.27 -4.25 -10.20
CA ILE A 88 26.42 -4.12 -9.29
C ILE A 88 27.46 -5.20 -9.63
N ILE A 89 27.03 -6.44 -9.84
CA ILE A 89 27.93 -7.55 -10.21
C ILE A 89 28.66 -7.25 -11.52
N GLU A 90 27.95 -6.73 -12.53
CA GLU A 90 28.55 -6.35 -13.81
C GLU A 90 29.56 -5.20 -13.65
N GLN A 91 29.24 -4.21 -12.82
CA GLN A 91 30.15 -3.11 -12.50
C GLN A 91 31.40 -3.58 -11.75
N ASP A 92 31.25 -4.46 -10.76
CA ASP A 92 32.36 -5.02 -9.99
C ASP A 92 33.32 -5.82 -10.90
N ASN A 93 32.77 -6.62 -11.81
CA ASN A 93 33.57 -7.35 -12.81
C ASN A 93 34.34 -6.36 -13.72
N THR A 94 33.66 -5.32 -14.20
CA THR A 94 34.29 -4.28 -15.03
C THR A 94 35.40 -3.54 -14.28
N ILE A 95 35.18 -3.24 -13.00
CA ILE A 95 36.19 -2.60 -12.14
C ILE A 95 37.41 -3.52 -11.97
N ALA A 96 37.18 -4.81 -11.72
CA ALA A 96 38.27 -5.79 -11.58
C ALA A 96 39.11 -5.90 -12.87
N GLU A 97 38.46 -5.95 -14.04
CA GLU A 97 39.14 -5.95 -15.33
C GLU A 97 39.95 -4.66 -15.55
N ASN A 98 39.36 -3.51 -15.28
CA ASN A 98 40.03 -2.21 -15.40
C ASN A 98 41.24 -2.11 -14.45
N GLN A 99 41.13 -2.60 -13.22
CA GLN A 99 42.25 -2.63 -12.27
C GLN A 99 43.40 -3.50 -12.77
N LYS A 100 43.10 -4.66 -13.38
CA LYS A 100 44.12 -5.51 -13.98
C LYS A 100 44.83 -4.81 -15.15
N LEU A 101 44.06 -4.18 -16.04
CA LEU A 101 44.63 -3.44 -17.17
C LEU A 101 45.49 -2.25 -16.70
N LEU A 102 45.06 -1.55 -15.65
CA LEU A 102 45.82 -0.44 -15.06
C LEU A 102 47.18 -0.94 -14.53
N ALA A 103 47.19 -2.06 -13.80
CA ALA A 103 48.41 -2.66 -13.27
C ALA A 103 49.38 -3.10 -14.39
N GLU A 104 48.86 -3.66 -15.49
CA GLU A 104 49.66 -4.01 -16.67
C GLU A 104 50.28 -2.75 -17.31
N LYS A 105 49.51 -1.66 -17.42
CA LYS A 105 49.99 -0.39 -17.97
C LYS A 105 51.02 0.29 -17.09
N ASP A 106 50.85 0.25 -15.76
CA ASP A 106 51.83 0.79 -14.81
C ASP A 106 53.17 0.03 -14.90
N ALA A 107 53.11 -1.31 -15.03
CA ALA A 107 54.32 -2.12 -15.21
C ALA A 107 55.05 -1.80 -16.53
N GLU A 108 54.31 -1.61 -17.62
CA GLU A 108 54.85 -1.22 -18.93
C GLU A 108 55.50 0.17 -18.88
N LEU A 109 54.82 1.14 -18.25
CA LEU A 109 55.35 2.49 -18.02
C LEU A 109 56.67 2.47 -17.25
N LEU A 110 56.74 1.67 -16.18
CA LEU A 110 57.93 1.54 -15.35
C LEU A 110 59.09 0.89 -16.11
N ARG A 111 58.80 -0.04 -17.03
CA ARG A 111 59.79 -0.62 -17.94
C ARG A 111 60.35 0.44 -18.91
N LEU A 112 59.47 1.18 -19.57
CA LEU A 112 59.85 2.23 -20.52
C LEU A 112 60.64 3.36 -19.85
N GLN A 113 60.27 3.75 -18.63
CA GLN A 113 61.01 4.74 -17.85
C GLN A 113 62.45 4.28 -17.55
N LYS A 114 62.63 3.00 -17.20
CA LYS A 114 63.96 2.42 -16.98
C LYS A 114 64.80 2.40 -18.26
N GLU A 115 64.20 2.08 -19.41
CA GLU A 115 64.89 2.09 -20.71
C GLU A 115 65.31 3.51 -21.12
N LEU A 116 64.40 4.49 -20.99
CA LEU A 116 64.70 5.90 -21.24
C LEU A 116 65.84 6.43 -20.36
N ALA A 117 65.86 6.05 -19.09
CA ALA A 117 66.92 6.45 -18.16
C ALA A 117 68.29 5.91 -18.59
N LYS A 118 68.35 4.66 -19.08
CA LYS A 118 69.60 4.06 -19.60
C LYS A 118 70.08 4.78 -20.87
N LEU A 119 69.17 5.09 -21.79
CA LEU A 119 69.53 5.78 -23.04
C LEU A 119 70.06 7.20 -22.81
N LYS A 120 69.58 7.89 -21.78
CA LYS A 120 70.07 9.24 -21.42
C LYS A 120 71.46 9.25 -20.77
N GLN A 121 71.99 8.09 -20.37
CA GLN A 121 73.32 7.95 -19.78
C GLN A 121 74.41 7.59 -20.81
N LEU A 122 74.03 7.29 -22.05
CA LEU A 122 74.89 7.11 -23.21
C LEU A 122 75.11 8.46 -23.93
#